data_AF-A0A7V4UG06-F1
#
_entry.id   AF-A0A7V4UG06-F1
#
_cell.length_a   1.000
_cell.length_b   1.000
_cell.length_c   1.000
_cell.angle_alpha   90.00
_cell.angle_beta   90.00
_cell.angle_gamma   90.00
#
_symmetry.space_group_name_H-M   'P 1'
#
loop_
_entity.id
_entity.type
_entity.pdbx_description
1 polymer ?
#
loop_
_entity_poly.entity_id
_entity_poly.type
_entity_poly.pdbx_seq_one_letter_code
_entity_poly.pdbx_strand_id
1 'polypeptide(L)' 'MFDKPAFAGHESVHHFFDARTGLRAIIAIHSTARGPAAGGCRMWNYASSDDAFTDVLRLSEGMSY' A
#
# COMPACT_ATOMS: atom_id res chain seq x y z
N MET A 1 -3.82 -3.01 -12.44
CA MET A 1 -3.69 -2.50 -11.03
C MET A 1 -4.47 -3.41 -10.10
N PHE A 2 -5.75 -3.63 -10.39
CA PHE A 2 -6.61 -4.61 -9.72
C PHE A 2 -6.29 -6.06 -10.10
N ASP A 3 -5.64 -6.27 -11.25
CA ASP A 3 -5.30 -7.60 -11.78
C ASP A 3 -4.08 -8.23 -11.11
N LYS A 4 -3.47 -7.54 -10.16
CA LYS A 4 -2.32 -8.08 -9.43
C LYS A 4 -2.79 -9.19 -8.48
N PRO A 5 -2.08 -10.33 -8.43
CA PRO A 5 -2.40 -11.39 -7.47
C PRO A 5 -2.39 -10.94 -6.00
N ALA A 6 -1.57 -9.93 -5.66
CA ALA A 6 -1.52 -9.36 -4.31
C ALA A 6 -2.72 -8.43 -3.98
N PHE A 7 -3.55 -8.07 -4.96
CA PHE A 7 -4.74 -7.27 -4.74
C PHE A 7 -5.85 -8.16 -4.17
N ALA A 8 -5.86 -8.34 -2.86
CA ALA A 8 -6.81 -9.20 -2.14
C ALA A 8 -8.15 -8.49 -1.80
N GLY A 9 -8.74 -7.74 -2.75
CA GLY A 9 -9.99 -7.03 -2.49
C GLY A 9 -9.82 -5.80 -1.58
N HIS A 10 -8.70 -5.09 -1.72
CA HIS A 10 -8.41 -3.89 -0.94
C HIS A 10 -9.48 -2.81 -1.15
N GLU A 11 -9.97 -2.24 -0.06
CA GLU A 11 -10.97 -1.16 -0.09
C GLU A 11 -10.46 0.09 -0.83
N SER A 12 -9.17 0.45 -0.67
CA SER A 12 -8.60 1.58 -1.39
C SER A 12 -7.07 1.55 -1.47
N VAL A 13 -6.52 2.20 -2.50
CA VAL A 13 -5.08 2.45 -2.62
C VAL A 13 -4.84 3.89 -3.06
N HIS A 14 -3.96 4.60 -2.34
CA HIS A 14 -3.70 6.02 -2.51
C HIS A 14 -2.24 6.22 -2.88
N HIS A 15 -1.98 6.93 -3.98
CA HIS A 15 -0.65 7.28 -4.45
C HIS A 15 -0.36 8.74 -4.18
N PHE A 16 0.80 9.02 -3.58
CA PHE A 16 1.25 10.38 -3.29
C PHE A 16 2.58 10.63 -3.97
N PHE A 17 2.68 11.78 -4.63
CA PHE A 17 3.92 12.31 -5.16
C PHE A 17 4.04 13.79 -4.78
N ASP A 18 5.12 14.16 -4.10
CA ASP A 18 5.48 15.56 -3.87
C ASP A 18 6.77 15.88 -4.62
N ALA A 19 6.67 16.74 -5.63
CA ALA A 19 7.80 17.12 -6.46
C ALA A 19 8.88 17.90 -5.70
N ARG A 20 8.50 18.66 -4.65
CA ARG A 20 9.44 19.50 -3.91
C ARG A 20 10.37 18.66 -3.02
N THR A 21 9.83 17.67 -2.34
CA THR A 21 10.62 16.76 -1.49
C THR A 21 11.10 15.51 -2.23
N GLY A 22 10.53 15.23 -3.41
CA GLY A 22 10.75 13.99 -4.13
C GLY A 22 10.01 12.78 -3.52
N LEU A 23 9.13 13.00 -2.54
CA LEU A 23 8.39 11.94 -1.87
C LEU A 23 7.56 11.14 -2.87
N ARG A 24 7.71 9.82 -2.81
CA ARG A 24 6.84 8.85 -3.47
C ARG A 24 6.33 7.91 -2.40
N ALA A 25 5.03 7.91 -2.17
CA ALA A 25 4.41 7.08 -1.15
C ALA A 25 3.17 6.39 -1.69
N ILE A 26 2.89 5.21 -1.16
CA ILE A 26 1.68 4.44 -1.46
C ILE A 26 1.08 4.03 -0.12
N ILE A 27 -0.22 4.26 0.04
CA ILE A 27 -0.99 3.83 1.21
C ILE A 27 -2.05 2.88 0.69
N ALA A 28 -1.99 1.61 1.09
CA ALA A 28 -3.01 0.62 0.78
C ALA A 28 -3.86 0.33 2.02
N ILE A 29 -5.18 0.34 1.86
CA ILE A 29 -6.15 -0.01 2.88
C ILE A 29 -6.80 -1.31 2.44
N HIS A 30 -6.51 -2.40 3.15
CA HIS A 30 -7.11 -3.68 2.85
C HIS A 30 -8.55 -3.75 3.37
N SER A 31 -8.77 -3.53 4.68
CA SER A 31 -10.12 -3.45 5.24
C SER A 31 -10.26 -2.47 6.40
N THR A 32 -11.45 -1.86 6.51
CA THR A 32 -11.90 -1.04 7.65
C THR A 32 -13.11 -1.65 8.38
N ALA A 33 -13.43 -2.93 8.11
CA ALA A 33 -14.63 -3.60 8.65
C ALA A 33 -14.70 -3.64 10.20
N ARG A 34 -13.57 -3.53 10.89
CA ARG A 34 -13.46 -3.53 12.36
C ARG A 34 -13.09 -2.16 12.94
N GLY A 35 -13.22 -1.10 12.16
CA GLY A 35 -12.83 0.27 12.53
C GLY A 35 -11.74 0.84 11.63
N PRO A 36 -11.14 1.99 12.00
CA PRO A 36 -10.11 2.63 11.20
C PRO A 36 -8.93 1.69 10.95
N ALA A 37 -8.44 1.65 9.70
CA ALA A 37 -7.25 0.90 9.36
C ALA A 37 -6.02 1.48 10.08
N ALA A 38 -5.17 0.58 10.59
CA ALA A 38 -3.91 0.91 11.23
C ALA A 38 -2.78 0.08 10.60
N GLY A 39 -1.62 0.70 10.42
CA GLY A 39 -0.45 0.06 9.80
C GLY A 39 0.82 0.86 10.05
N GLY A 40 1.96 0.17 9.96
CA GLY A 40 3.27 0.82 10.06
C GLY A 40 3.61 1.62 8.80
N CYS A 41 4.50 2.60 8.94
CA CYS A 41 5.14 3.27 7.81
C CYS A 41 6.45 2.58 7.48
N ARG A 42 6.59 2.10 6.25
CA ARG A 42 7.82 1.49 5.75
C ARG A 42 8.50 2.41 4.74
N MET A 43 9.76 2.72 4.98
CA MET A 43 10.62 3.41 4.02
C MET A 43 11.70 2.43 3.56
N TRP A 44 11.69 2.10 2.27
CA TRP A 44 12.57 1.09 1.70
C TRP A 44 12.93 1.43 0.24
N ASN A 45 14.12 0.97 -0.19
CA ASN A 45 14.56 1.12 -1.57
C ASN A 45 14.10 -0.10 -2.38
N TYR A 46 13.03 0.07 -3.15
CA TYR A 46 12.56 -0.95 -4.09
C TYR A 46 13.24 -0.81 -5.45
N ALA A 47 13.49 -1.94 -6.12
CA ALA A 47 14.09 -1.95 -7.46
C ALA A 47 13.13 -1.35 -8.50
N SER A 48 11.82 -1.50 -8.30
CA SER A 48 10.79 -0.92 -9.15
C SER A 48 9.58 -0.41 -8.35
N SER A 49 8.76 0.45 -8.98
CA SER A 49 7.48 0.86 -8.40
C SER A 49 6.48 -0.29 -8.30
N ASP A 50 6.64 -1.32 -9.13
CA ASP A 50 5.79 -2.51 -9.11
C ASP A 50 6.06 -3.40 -7.88
N ASP A 51 7.33 -3.50 -7.47
CA ASP A 51 7.74 -4.18 -6.24
C ASP A 51 7.18 -3.45 -5.01
N ALA A 52 7.29 -2.12 -4.98
CA ALA A 52 6.74 -1.29 -3.91
C ALA A 52 5.21 -1.45 -3.81
N PHE A 53 4.53 -1.47 -4.96
CA PHE A 53 3.08 -1.64 -5.02
C PHE A 53 2.65 -3.06 -4.61
N THR A 54 3.43 -4.09 -4.95
CA THR A 54 3.12 -5.46 -4.53
C THR A 54 3.35 -5.63 -3.03
N ASP A 55 4.41 -5.05 -2.47
CA ASP A 55 4.73 -5.14 -1.03
C ASP A 55 3.67 -4.40 -0.19
N VAL A 56 3.28 -3.19 -0.57
CA VAL A 56 2.28 -2.43 0.21
C VAL A 56 0.94 -3.16 0.29
N LEU A 57 0.51 -3.83 -0.79
CA LEU A 57 -0.72 -4.65 -0.79
C LEU A 57 -0.60 -5.85 0.16
N ARG A 58 0.50 -6.60 0.10
CA ARG A 58 0.72 -7.75 0.99
C ARG A 58 0.78 -7.36 2.46
N LEU A 59 1.42 -6.22 2.76
CA LEU A 59 1.51 -5.71 4.12
C LEU A 59 0.14 -5.26 4.64
N SER A 60 -0.66 -4.53 3.86
CA SER A 60 -1.99 -4.10 4.31
C SER A 60 -2.95 -5.26 4.51
N GLU A 61 -2.90 -6.29 3.66
CA GLU A 61 -3.65 -7.54 3.85
C GLU A 61 -3.26 -8.20 5.18
N GLY A 62 -1.96 -8.39 5.42
CA GLY A 62 -1.44 -8.99 6.65
C GLY A 62 -1.81 -8.23 7.93
N MET A 63 -2.04 -6.92 7.86
CA MET A 63 -2.50 -6.12 9.01
C MET A 63 -3.98 -6.32 9.35
N SER A 64 -4.78 -6.89 8.44
CA SER A 64 -6.23 -7.06 8.64
C SER A 64 -6.61 -8.39 9.31
N TYR A 65 -5.72 -9.38 9.28
CA TYR A 65 -5.92 -10.74 9.80
C TYR A 65 -5.20 -10.93 11.13
#